data_AF-A0A940DCP7-F1
#
_entry.id   AF-A0A940DCP7-F1
#
_cell.length_a   1.000
_cell.length_b   1.000
_cell.length_c   1.000
_cell.angle_alpha   90.00
_cell.angle_beta   90.00
_cell.angle_gamma   90.00
#
_symmetry.space_group_name_H-M   'P 1'
#
loop_
_entity.id
_entity.type
_entity.pdbx_description
1 polymer ?
#
loop_
_entity_poly.entity_id
_entity_poly.type
_entity_poly.pdbx_seq_one_letter_code
_entity_poly.pdbx_strand_id
1 'polypeptide(L)'
;MVVSYISLTTEEAIAKYEANYNDYKNNELKKVKQYRDSYQHIKGSLADQIVERAIWYMEHGYTVYGHGYNSYHSDGVLDCSGFIKLVYGDFGFDLTGVAKKYVDIGKRVDGVYQKIVDEYWHLEGVKHLRPGDIFTWWKERSNHTVYIGHVGIYMGELEGRPSVICTARGTPTAIGIISSFKRWYGRNFYNVQRILPEGSWTPGIVIDGHEDRGPVIPKRYVLPPQKPIIMPNRHQ
;
A
#
# COMPACT_ATOMS: atom_id res chain seq x y z
N MET A 1 15.02 20.13 14.64
CA MET A 1 15.22 18.72 14.28
C MET A 1 13.86 18.08 14.14
N VAL A 2 13.55 17.51 12.98
CA VAL A 2 12.27 16.82 12.77
C VAL A 2 12.40 15.44 13.41
N VAL A 3 11.58 15.15 14.42
CA VAL A 3 11.66 13.90 15.18
C VAL A 3 10.76 12.87 14.49
N SER A 4 11.36 11.99 13.71
CA SER A 4 10.73 10.72 13.36
C SER A 4 10.62 9.86 14.62
N TYR A 5 9.44 9.32 14.90
CA TYR A 5 9.31 8.25 15.89
C TYR A 5 9.68 6.93 15.22
N ILE A 6 10.85 6.42 15.57
CA ILE A 6 11.45 5.22 14.99
C ILE A 6 11.41 4.15 16.09
N SER A 7 10.78 3.01 15.79
CA SER A 7 10.63 1.94 16.79
C SER A 7 11.80 0.97 16.84
N LEU A 8 12.77 1.06 15.92
CA LEU A 8 13.87 0.11 15.75
C LEU A 8 15.20 0.84 15.58
N THR A 9 16.28 0.26 16.14
CA THR A 9 17.65 0.58 15.70
C THR A 9 17.93 0.00 14.31
N THR A 10 19.08 0.36 13.73
CA THR A 10 19.54 -0.21 12.46
C THR A 10 19.72 -1.73 12.56
N GLU A 11 20.35 -2.21 13.63
CA GLU A 11 20.61 -3.63 13.86
C GLU A 11 19.31 -4.41 14.03
N GLU A 12 18.35 -3.86 14.78
CA GLU A 12 17.02 -4.47 14.95
C GLU A 12 16.24 -4.50 13.63
N ALA A 13 16.37 -3.47 12.80
CA ALA A 13 15.73 -3.41 11.50
C ALA A 13 16.32 -4.47 10.54
N ILE A 14 17.65 -4.64 10.52
CA ILE A 14 18.32 -5.68 9.72
C ILE A 14 17.91 -7.07 10.21
N ALA A 15 17.97 -7.33 11.51
CA ALA A 15 17.59 -8.63 12.07
C ALA A 15 16.12 -8.98 11.74
N LYS A 16 15.22 -8.00 11.82
CA LYS A 16 13.83 -8.16 11.40
C LYS A 16 13.72 -8.45 9.90
N TYR A 17 14.48 -7.74 9.05
CA TYR A 17 14.49 -8.01 7.61
C TYR A 17 14.85 -9.46 7.33
N GLU A 18 15.99 -9.93 7.87
CA GLU A 18 16.49 -11.29 7.66
C GLU A 18 15.51 -12.35 8.15
N ALA A 19 14.95 -12.16 9.35
CA ALA A 19 14.01 -13.11 9.95
C ALA A 19 12.71 -13.29 9.13
N ASN A 20 12.27 -12.27 8.40
CA ASN A 20 11.01 -12.30 7.63
C ASN A 20 11.22 -12.48 6.12
N TYR A 21 12.46 -12.46 5.62
CA TYR A 21 12.73 -12.44 4.17
C TYR A 21 12.28 -13.71 3.45
N ASN A 22 12.43 -14.88 4.09
CA ASN A 22 12.01 -16.16 3.49
C ASN A 22 10.48 -16.23 3.31
N ASP A 23 9.72 -15.81 4.31
CA ASP A 23 8.25 -15.77 4.22
C ASP A 23 7.79 -14.77 3.16
N TYR A 24 8.43 -13.60 3.10
CA TYR A 24 8.21 -12.63 2.03
C TYR A 24 8.45 -13.24 0.64
N LYS A 25 9.58 -13.92 0.43
CA LYS A 25 9.90 -14.56 -0.85
C LYS A 25 8.87 -15.62 -1.25
N ASN A 26 8.38 -16.38 -0.27
CA ASN A 26 7.48 -17.51 -0.49
C ASN A 26 6.01 -17.12 -0.64
N ASN A 27 5.62 -15.91 -0.19
CA ASN A 27 4.24 -15.44 -0.21
C ASN A 27 4.07 -14.18 -1.07
N GLU A 28 4.82 -13.12 -0.78
CA GLU A 28 4.55 -11.79 -1.34
C GLU A 28 5.02 -11.71 -2.78
N LEU A 29 6.19 -12.28 -3.10
CA LEU A 29 6.66 -12.34 -4.49
C LEU A 29 5.76 -13.21 -5.39
N LYS A 30 5.09 -14.23 -4.83
CA LYS A 30 4.10 -15.02 -5.59
C LYS A 30 2.88 -14.17 -5.92
N LYS A 31 2.38 -13.37 -4.97
CA LYS A 31 1.26 -12.44 -5.20
C LYS A 31 1.63 -11.34 -6.20
N VAL A 32 2.86 -10.82 -6.14
CA VAL A 32 3.38 -9.88 -7.15
C VAL A 32 3.37 -10.51 -8.54
N LYS A 33 3.84 -11.76 -8.66
CA LYS A 33 3.77 -12.49 -9.93
C LYS A 33 2.33 -12.68 -10.41
N GLN A 34 1.43 -13.12 -9.52
CA GLN A 34 0.01 -13.29 -9.84
C GLN A 34 -0.63 -11.98 -10.30
N TYR A 35 -0.32 -10.85 -9.66
CA TYR A 35 -0.79 -9.53 -10.09
C TYR A 35 -0.32 -9.24 -11.50
N ARG A 36 0.99 -9.30 -11.74
CA ARG A 36 1.57 -9.06 -13.06
C ARG A 36 0.91 -9.95 -14.11
N ASP A 37 0.77 -11.24 -13.86
CA ASP A 37 0.15 -12.18 -14.81
C ASP A 37 -1.33 -11.86 -15.08
N SER A 38 -2.11 -11.53 -14.03
CA SER A 38 -3.57 -11.35 -14.13
C SER A 38 -3.98 -10.00 -14.70
N TYR A 39 -3.13 -8.98 -14.52
CA TYR A 39 -3.41 -7.59 -14.87
C TYR A 39 -2.63 -7.09 -16.09
N GLN A 40 -2.11 -7.99 -16.93
CA GLN A 40 -1.43 -7.61 -18.20
C GLN A 40 -2.27 -6.69 -19.10
N HIS A 41 -3.60 -6.78 -19.05
CA HIS A 41 -4.52 -5.96 -19.85
C HIS A 41 -4.52 -4.47 -19.46
N ILE A 42 -4.07 -4.09 -18.26
CA ILE A 42 -3.89 -2.70 -17.84
C ILE A 42 -2.42 -2.29 -17.73
N LYS A 43 -1.49 -3.15 -18.18
CA LYS A 43 -0.05 -2.90 -18.04
C LYS A 43 0.35 -1.58 -18.68
N GLY A 44 1.10 -0.76 -17.92
CA GLY A 44 1.53 0.57 -18.34
C GLY A 44 0.49 1.68 -18.19
N SER A 45 -0.75 1.37 -17.78
CA SER A 45 -1.73 2.38 -17.36
C SER A 45 -1.32 3.05 -16.04
N LEU A 46 -1.89 4.22 -15.71
CA LEU A 46 -1.62 4.89 -14.44
C LEU A 46 -1.92 4.00 -13.22
N ALA A 47 -3.01 3.23 -13.24
CA ALA A 47 -3.38 2.31 -12.18
C ALA A 47 -2.34 1.20 -11.98
N ASP A 48 -1.81 0.64 -13.07
CA ASP A 48 -0.73 -0.34 -13.04
C ASP A 48 0.56 0.26 -12.48
N GLN A 49 0.94 1.45 -12.96
CA GLN A 49 2.13 2.16 -12.49
C GLN A 49 2.08 2.45 -10.97
N ILE A 50 0.92 2.80 -10.42
CA ILE A 50 0.72 3.01 -8.98
C ILE A 50 0.92 1.72 -8.19
N VAL A 51 0.36 0.60 -8.65
CA VAL A 51 0.53 -0.69 -7.97
C VAL A 51 1.98 -1.18 -8.08
N GLU A 52 2.61 -1.06 -9.26
CA GLU A 52 4.03 -1.37 -9.45
C GLU A 52 4.94 -0.47 -8.62
N ARG A 53 4.58 0.81 -8.41
CA ARG A 53 5.32 1.69 -7.47
C ARG A 53 5.18 1.24 -6.02
N ALA A 54 4.00 0.81 -5.60
CA ALA A 54 3.80 0.22 -4.28
C ALA A 54 4.64 -1.06 -4.09
N ILE A 55 4.69 -1.92 -5.12
CA ILE A 55 5.55 -3.12 -5.14
C ILE A 55 7.02 -2.71 -5.08
N TRP A 56 7.42 -1.68 -5.81
CA TRP A 56 8.78 -1.16 -5.79
C TRP A 56 9.22 -0.73 -4.39
N TYR A 57 8.38 0.03 -3.67
CA TYR A 57 8.70 0.41 -2.28
C TYR A 57 8.75 -0.79 -1.33
N MET A 58 7.92 -1.83 -1.56
CA MET A 58 7.99 -3.09 -0.82
C MET A 58 9.34 -3.80 -1.05
N GLU A 59 9.87 -3.77 -2.27
CA GLU A 59 11.10 -4.48 -2.66
C GLU A 59 12.40 -3.70 -2.38
N HIS A 60 12.37 -2.38 -2.60
CA HIS A 60 13.53 -1.51 -2.72
C HIS A 60 13.42 -0.24 -1.88
N GLY A 61 12.28 0.01 -1.24
CA GLY A 61 12.08 1.17 -0.40
C GLY A 61 12.70 1.05 0.99
N TYR A 62 13.09 -0.17 1.41
CA TYR A 62 13.67 -0.52 2.71
C TYR A 62 13.03 0.19 3.90
N THR A 63 11.70 0.11 3.94
CA THR A 63 10.94 0.94 4.88
C THR A 63 10.89 0.31 6.27
N VAL A 64 10.91 1.17 7.29
CA VAL A 64 10.64 0.77 8.68
C VAL A 64 9.32 1.41 9.13
N TYR A 65 8.48 0.62 9.80
CA TYR A 65 7.22 1.15 10.33
C TYR A 65 7.49 2.15 11.44
N GLY A 66 6.94 3.35 11.30
CA GLY A 66 7.06 4.45 12.26
C GLY A 66 6.32 5.66 11.74
N HIS A 67 6.34 6.78 12.46
CA HIS A 67 5.61 7.97 12.02
C HIS A 67 6.42 9.24 12.26
N GLY A 68 6.22 10.23 11.40
CA GLY A 68 6.88 11.53 11.53
C GLY A 68 6.61 12.41 10.33
N TYR A 69 6.89 13.69 10.46
CA TYR A 69 6.80 14.62 9.32
C TYR A 69 7.94 14.33 8.33
N ASN A 70 7.62 14.06 7.07
CA ASN A 70 8.60 13.70 6.03
C ASN A 70 9.60 12.60 6.46
N SER A 71 9.14 11.67 7.31
CA SER A 71 9.99 10.63 7.90
C SER A 71 10.54 9.65 6.86
N TYR A 72 9.80 9.41 5.76
CA TYR A 72 10.32 8.58 4.68
C TYR A 72 11.51 9.26 4.02
N HIS A 73 11.33 10.47 3.48
CA HIS A 73 12.42 11.24 2.83
C HIS A 73 13.68 11.40 3.69
N SER A 74 13.52 11.44 5.02
CA SER A 74 14.64 11.59 5.94
C SER A 74 15.29 10.23 6.23
N ASP A 75 14.50 9.24 6.66
CA ASP A 75 14.98 8.07 7.39
C ASP A 75 14.52 6.71 6.81
N GLY A 76 13.73 6.71 5.74
CA GLY A 76 13.07 5.50 5.24
C GLY A 76 11.94 5.01 6.16
N VAL A 77 11.34 5.89 6.96
CA VAL A 77 10.34 5.53 7.97
C VAL A 77 8.94 5.97 7.52
N LEU A 78 7.95 5.08 7.54
CA LEU A 78 6.58 5.42 7.18
C LEU A 78 5.52 4.64 7.96
N ASP A 79 4.32 5.22 8.05
CA ASP A 79 3.12 4.55 8.53
C ASP A 79 2.18 4.26 7.36
N CYS A 80 1.01 3.68 7.65
CA CYS A 80 0.06 3.32 6.60
C CYS A 80 -0.36 4.49 5.70
N SER A 81 -0.70 5.65 6.26
CA SER A 81 -1.08 6.83 5.47
C SER A 81 0.11 7.52 4.81
N GLY A 82 1.29 7.47 5.43
CA GLY A 82 2.54 7.91 4.84
C GLY A 82 2.91 7.10 3.61
N PHE A 83 2.68 5.78 3.63
CA PHE A 83 2.88 4.91 2.47
C PHE A 83 1.95 5.26 1.31
N ILE A 84 0.65 5.41 1.55
CA ILE A 84 -0.28 5.80 0.47
C ILE A 84 0.09 7.18 -0.09
N LYS A 85 0.34 8.15 0.80
CA LYS A 85 0.79 9.48 0.37
C LYS A 85 2.06 9.42 -0.49
N LEU A 86 3.04 8.60 -0.10
CA LEU A 86 4.29 8.45 -0.83
C LEU A 86 4.05 7.89 -2.24
N VAL A 87 3.35 6.75 -2.34
CA VAL A 87 3.09 6.09 -3.63
C VAL A 87 2.34 7.01 -4.58
N TYR A 88 1.25 7.62 -4.12
CA TYR A 88 0.43 8.49 -4.97
C TYR A 88 1.10 9.84 -5.25
N GLY A 89 1.92 10.35 -4.32
CA GLY A 89 2.69 11.58 -4.50
C GLY A 89 3.71 11.48 -5.65
N ASP A 90 4.25 10.30 -5.89
CA ASP A 90 5.12 10.02 -7.03
C ASP A 90 4.40 10.20 -8.39
N PHE A 91 3.06 10.23 -8.39
CA PHE A 91 2.19 10.48 -9.55
C PHE A 91 1.37 11.76 -9.36
N GLY A 92 1.89 12.72 -8.60
CA GLY A 92 1.32 14.07 -8.50
C GLY A 92 0.03 14.24 -7.72
N PHE A 93 -0.47 13.20 -7.06
CA PHE A 93 -1.61 13.34 -6.16
C PHE A 93 -1.19 13.99 -4.84
N ASP A 94 -1.92 15.01 -4.40
CA ASP A 94 -1.74 15.61 -3.08
C ASP A 94 -2.63 14.92 -2.05
N LEU A 95 -2.08 13.92 -1.36
CA LEU A 95 -2.77 13.19 -0.31
C LEU A 95 -2.30 13.60 1.09
N THR A 96 -3.24 13.57 2.03
CA THR A 96 -2.98 13.75 3.46
C THR A 96 -2.18 12.58 4.04
N GLY A 97 -1.25 12.86 4.95
CA GLY A 97 -0.54 11.86 5.75
C GLY A 97 -1.33 11.39 6.98
N VAL A 98 -2.64 11.66 7.04
CA VAL A 98 -3.47 11.40 8.22
C VAL A 98 -4.60 10.43 7.86
N ALA A 99 -4.49 9.16 8.29
CA ALA A 99 -5.43 8.09 7.96
C ALA A 99 -6.91 8.43 8.20
N LYS A 100 -7.27 9.14 9.28
CA LYS A 100 -8.67 9.51 9.57
C LYS A 100 -9.37 10.35 8.49
N LYS A 101 -8.60 11.04 7.63
CA LYS A 101 -9.12 11.88 6.54
C LYS A 101 -9.33 11.10 5.24
N TYR A 102 -8.93 9.83 5.17
CA TYR A 102 -9.06 9.00 3.96
C TYR A 102 -10.51 8.59 3.66
N VAL A 103 -11.48 8.91 4.52
CA VAL A 103 -12.90 8.73 4.20
C VAL A 103 -13.43 9.83 3.27
N ASP A 104 -12.73 10.94 3.18
CA ASP A 104 -13.13 12.15 2.44
C ASP A 104 -12.28 12.38 1.18
N ILE A 105 -11.42 11.44 0.81
CA ILE A 105 -10.61 11.54 -0.41
C ILE A 105 -11.31 10.83 -1.58
N GLY A 106 -11.34 11.47 -2.74
CA GLY A 106 -11.94 10.89 -3.94
C GLY A 106 -13.43 10.62 -3.80
N LYS A 107 -13.88 9.51 -4.41
CA LYS A 107 -15.28 9.06 -4.38
C LYS A 107 -15.36 7.69 -3.74
N ARG A 108 -16.33 7.49 -2.85
CA ARG A 108 -16.63 6.16 -2.29
C ARG A 108 -16.98 5.18 -3.41
N VAL A 109 -16.42 3.98 -3.34
CA VAL A 109 -16.83 2.86 -4.21
C VAL A 109 -18.02 2.17 -3.56
N ASP A 110 -19.19 2.33 -4.17
CA ASP A 110 -20.43 1.72 -3.68
C ASP A 110 -20.49 0.22 -3.95
N GLY A 111 -21.30 -0.48 -3.16
CA GLY A 111 -21.53 -1.92 -3.32
C GLY A 111 -20.48 -2.83 -2.69
N VAL A 112 -19.40 -2.29 -2.11
CA VAL A 112 -18.37 -3.06 -1.39
C VAL A 112 -18.62 -3.01 0.11
N TYR A 113 -18.81 -4.17 0.74
CA TYR A 113 -19.09 -4.27 2.17
C TYR A 113 -18.58 -5.58 2.78
N GLN A 114 -18.44 -5.60 4.11
CA GLN A 114 -18.08 -6.80 4.85
C GLN A 114 -19.31 -7.65 5.19
N LYS A 115 -19.17 -8.97 5.12
CA LYS A 115 -20.23 -9.94 5.49
C LYS A 115 -19.63 -11.13 6.23
N ILE A 116 -20.36 -11.69 7.18
CA ILE A 116 -19.97 -12.96 7.82
C ILE A 116 -20.49 -14.14 6.99
N VAL A 117 -19.60 -15.06 6.64
CA VAL A 117 -19.90 -16.34 5.99
C VAL A 117 -19.11 -17.41 6.74
N ASP A 118 -19.80 -18.45 7.23
CA ASP A 118 -19.21 -19.55 8.00
C ASP A 118 -18.24 -19.07 9.10
N GLU A 119 -18.74 -18.18 9.97
CA GLU A 119 -18.02 -17.57 11.11
C GLU A 119 -16.84 -16.65 10.74
N TYR A 120 -16.49 -16.52 9.47
CA TYR A 120 -15.41 -15.66 8.98
C TYR A 120 -15.95 -14.42 8.30
N TRP A 121 -15.14 -13.35 8.32
CA TRP A 121 -15.43 -12.14 7.55
C TRP A 121 -14.99 -12.29 6.09
N HIS A 122 -15.86 -11.85 5.20
CA HIS A 122 -15.65 -11.82 3.75
C HIS A 122 -15.97 -10.42 3.22
N LEU A 123 -15.43 -10.11 2.05
CA LEU A 123 -15.81 -8.92 1.29
C LEU A 123 -16.79 -9.32 0.18
N GLU A 124 -17.90 -8.62 0.13
CA GLU A 124 -18.87 -8.69 -0.96
C GLU A 124 -18.65 -7.50 -1.91
N GLY A 125 -19.09 -7.66 -3.17
CA GLY A 125 -18.99 -6.60 -4.17
C GLY A 125 -17.59 -6.35 -4.72
N VAL A 126 -16.67 -7.31 -4.61
CA VAL A 126 -15.29 -7.22 -5.13
C VAL A 126 -15.24 -6.81 -6.61
N LYS A 127 -16.25 -7.18 -7.41
CA LYS A 127 -16.42 -6.76 -8.82
C LYS A 127 -16.48 -5.24 -9.06
N HIS A 128 -16.77 -4.44 -8.03
CA HIS A 128 -16.82 -2.97 -8.13
C HIS A 128 -15.44 -2.33 -7.93
N LEU A 129 -14.48 -3.09 -7.41
CA LEU A 129 -13.13 -2.63 -7.14
C LEU A 129 -12.29 -2.59 -8.41
N ARG A 130 -11.29 -1.70 -8.41
CA ARG A 130 -10.30 -1.58 -9.47
C ARG A 130 -8.91 -1.33 -8.88
N PRO A 131 -7.83 -1.85 -9.49
CA PRO A 131 -6.47 -1.58 -9.03
C PRO A 131 -6.23 -0.08 -8.80
N GLY A 132 -5.62 0.28 -7.67
CA GLY A 132 -5.49 1.69 -7.25
C GLY A 132 -6.68 2.24 -6.45
N ASP A 133 -7.69 1.45 -6.13
CA ASP A 133 -8.66 1.85 -5.11
C ASP A 133 -8.01 1.80 -3.70
N ILE A 134 -8.39 2.72 -2.81
CA ILE A 134 -7.84 2.82 -1.46
C ILE A 134 -8.80 2.21 -0.44
N PHE A 135 -8.36 1.15 0.22
CA PHE A 135 -9.07 0.51 1.31
C PHE A 135 -8.86 1.28 2.61
N THR A 136 -9.93 1.38 3.41
CA THR A 136 -9.88 1.95 4.75
C THR A 136 -10.37 0.95 5.79
N TRP A 137 -9.70 0.91 6.94
CA TRP A 137 -10.10 0.09 8.08
C TRP A 137 -10.21 0.93 9.34
N TRP A 138 -11.30 0.71 10.07
CA TRP A 138 -11.55 1.40 11.32
C TRP A 138 -10.82 0.75 12.49
N LYS A 139 -10.46 1.58 13.47
CA LYS A 139 -9.99 1.17 14.81
C LYS A 139 -10.85 1.86 15.84
N GLU A 140 -10.90 1.25 17.01
CA GLU A 140 -11.62 1.78 18.16
C GLU A 140 -10.61 2.18 19.23
N ARG A 141 -10.83 3.34 19.85
CA ARG A 141 -10.06 3.79 21.02
C ARG A 141 -10.65 3.18 22.31
N SER A 142 -9.93 3.31 23.42
CA SER A 142 -10.42 2.88 24.74
C SER A 142 -11.74 3.56 25.15
N ASN A 143 -12.06 4.72 24.60
CA ASN A 143 -13.31 5.45 24.83
C ASN A 143 -14.40 5.13 23.77
N HIS A 144 -14.31 3.98 23.09
CA HIS A 144 -15.24 3.54 22.04
C HIS A 144 -15.35 4.44 20.81
N THR A 145 -14.51 5.46 20.68
CA THR A 145 -14.50 6.30 19.47
C THR A 145 -13.87 5.55 18.31
N VAL A 146 -14.62 5.44 17.21
CA VAL A 146 -14.17 4.82 15.96
C VAL A 146 -13.51 5.85 15.05
N TYR A 147 -12.40 5.48 14.43
CA TYR A 147 -11.68 6.30 13.46
C TYR A 147 -10.97 5.40 12.44
N ILE A 148 -10.62 5.92 11.25
CA ILE A 148 -9.79 5.15 10.32
C ILE A 148 -8.38 5.04 10.87
N GLY A 149 -7.98 3.80 11.14
CA GLY A 149 -6.71 3.46 11.79
C GLY A 149 -5.76 2.67 10.90
N HIS A 150 -6.15 2.35 9.67
CA HIS A 150 -5.30 1.74 8.67
C HIS A 150 -5.84 1.98 7.24
N VAL A 151 -4.94 2.00 6.26
CA VAL A 151 -5.25 2.20 4.83
C VAL A 151 -4.32 1.36 3.95
N GLY A 152 -4.75 1.05 2.72
CA GLY A 152 -4.02 0.20 1.78
C GLY A 152 -4.45 0.39 0.33
N ILE A 153 -3.60 0.00 -0.62
CA ILE A 153 -3.85 0.12 -2.06
C ILE A 153 -4.34 -1.24 -2.59
N TYR A 154 -5.53 -1.28 -3.15
CA TYR A 154 -6.04 -2.47 -3.81
C TYR A 154 -5.20 -2.77 -5.05
N MET A 155 -4.63 -3.98 -5.09
CA MET A 155 -3.87 -4.47 -6.23
C MET A 155 -4.78 -5.11 -7.27
N GLY A 156 -5.82 -5.80 -6.81
CA GLY A 156 -6.63 -6.65 -7.66
C GLY A 156 -7.10 -7.92 -6.94
N GLU A 157 -7.77 -8.78 -7.67
CA GLU A 157 -8.16 -10.11 -7.25
C GLU A 157 -7.11 -11.12 -7.73
N LEU A 158 -6.41 -11.74 -6.77
CA LEU A 158 -5.33 -12.70 -7.02
C LEU A 158 -5.82 -14.08 -6.61
N GLU A 159 -5.93 -15.00 -7.56
CA GLU A 159 -6.49 -16.35 -7.35
C GLU A 159 -7.86 -16.34 -6.63
N GLY A 160 -8.76 -15.46 -7.08
CA GLY A 160 -10.10 -15.34 -6.49
C GLY A 160 -10.14 -14.62 -5.14
N ARG A 161 -9.05 -13.93 -4.75
CA ARG A 161 -8.96 -13.23 -3.46
C ARG A 161 -8.63 -11.76 -3.65
N PRO A 162 -9.47 -10.82 -3.16
CA PRO A 162 -9.09 -9.41 -3.15
C PRO A 162 -7.77 -9.25 -2.39
N SER A 163 -6.84 -8.49 -2.97
CA SER A 163 -5.49 -8.33 -2.45
C SER A 163 -5.13 -6.86 -2.36
N VAL A 164 -4.59 -6.45 -1.21
CA VAL A 164 -4.27 -5.07 -0.88
C VAL A 164 -2.83 -4.97 -0.41
N ILE A 165 -2.04 -4.09 -1.01
CA ILE A 165 -0.68 -3.77 -0.57
C ILE A 165 -0.73 -2.61 0.43
N CYS A 166 -0.13 -2.79 1.60
CA CYS A 166 -0.15 -1.82 2.69
C CYS A 166 1.00 -2.05 3.67
N THR A 167 1.12 -1.20 4.69
CA THR A 167 2.03 -1.49 5.79
C THR A 167 1.53 -2.70 6.59
N ALA A 168 2.34 -3.75 6.71
CA ALA A 168 1.97 -5.00 7.34
C ALA A 168 3.03 -5.49 8.33
N ARG A 169 2.58 -6.15 9.40
CA ARG A 169 3.45 -6.84 10.36
C ARG A 169 3.99 -8.13 9.74
N GLY A 170 5.13 -8.62 10.23
CA GLY A 170 5.74 -9.86 9.74
C GLY A 170 6.34 -9.74 8.33
N THR A 171 6.68 -8.52 7.90
CA THR A 171 7.29 -8.23 6.60
C THR A 171 8.68 -7.64 6.78
N PRO A 172 9.60 -7.89 5.84
CA PRO A 172 10.98 -7.40 5.95
C PRO A 172 11.10 -5.88 5.83
N THR A 173 10.25 -5.23 5.03
CA THR A 173 10.29 -3.78 4.72
C THR A 173 9.06 -3.03 5.22
N ALA A 174 8.39 -3.55 6.26
CA ALA A 174 7.14 -3.02 6.81
C ALA A 174 5.95 -2.92 5.83
N ILE A 175 6.11 -3.29 4.56
CA ILE A 175 5.08 -3.33 3.52
C ILE A 175 4.86 -4.78 3.13
N GLY A 176 3.60 -5.16 2.91
CA GLY A 176 3.23 -6.49 2.43
C GLY A 176 1.85 -6.52 1.80
N ILE A 177 1.40 -7.71 1.42
CA ILE A 177 0.16 -7.92 0.67
C ILE A 177 -0.83 -8.75 1.50
N ILE A 178 -1.96 -8.13 1.83
CA ILE A 178 -3.07 -8.73 2.54
C ILE A 178 -4.06 -9.30 1.53
N SER A 179 -4.25 -10.62 1.56
CA SER A 179 -5.22 -11.34 0.72
C SER A 179 -6.25 -12.13 1.51
N SER A 180 -6.27 -11.97 2.85
CA SER A 180 -7.21 -12.64 3.74
C SER A 180 -7.98 -11.63 4.58
N PHE A 181 -9.30 -11.65 4.40
CA PHE A 181 -10.24 -10.80 5.13
C PHE A 181 -10.95 -11.55 6.26
N LYS A 182 -10.61 -12.83 6.51
CA LYS A 182 -11.32 -13.69 7.49
C LYS A 182 -11.42 -13.14 8.91
N ARG A 183 -10.50 -12.26 9.32
CA ARG A 183 -10.37 -11.75 10.69
C ARG A 183 -10.33 -10.22 10.71
N TRP A 184 -9.27 -9.63 11.27
CA TRP A 184 -9.16 -8.19 11.51
C TRP A 184 -9.49 -7.36 10.26
N TYR A 185 -8.91 -7.69 9.11
CA TYR A 185 -9.13 -6.92 7.88
C TYR A 185 -10.57 -6.97 7.36
N GLY A 186 -11.33 -8.05 7.56
CA GLY A 186 -12.74 -8.08 7.17
C GLY A 186 -13.70 -7.63 8.26
N ARG A 187 -13.33 -7.74 9.55
CA ARG A 187 -14.12 -7.20 10.66
C ARG A 187 -14.08 -5.68 10.72
N ASN A 188 -12.89 -5.14 10.46
CA ASN A 188 -12.57 -3.73 10.58
C ASN A 188 -12.68 -2.98 9.25
N PHE A 189 -13.14 -3.63 8.18
CA PHE A 189 -13.32 -2.98 6.89
C PHE A 189 -14.34 -1.86 7.04
N TYR A 190 -14.01 -0.68 6.52
CA TYR A 190 -14.90 0.47 6.61
C TYR A 190 -15.51 0.80 5.24
N ASN A 191 -14.67 1.24 4.30
CA ASN A 191 -15.07 1.48 2.92
C ASN A 191 -13.85 1.51 1.99
N VAL A 192 -14.11 1.76 0.71
CA VAL A 192 -13.11 1.95 -0.32
C VAL A 192 -13.32 3.30 -1.00
N GLN A 193 -12.22 3.99 -1.29
CA GLN A 193 -12.20 5.23 -2.05
C GLN A 193 -11.52 5.06 -3.39
N ARG A 194 -12.10 5.63 -4.44
CA ARG A 194 -11.49 5.75 -5.76
C ARG A 194 -11.06 7.18 -5.98
N ILE A 195 -9.75 7.38 -6.15
CA ILE A 195 -9.16 8.69 -6.42
C ILE A 195 -8.64 8.81 -7.85
N LEU A 196 -8.44 7.68 -8.54
CA LEU A 196 -7.93 7.69 -9.91
C LEU A 196 -8.99 8.24 -10.88
N PRO A 197 -8.60 9.19 -11.76
CA PRO A 197 -9.49 9.74 -12.76
C PRO A 197 -9.85 8.70 -13.83
N GLU A 198 -10.86 9.01 -14.63
CA GLU A 198 -11.22 8.20 -15.79
C GLU A 198 -10.03 8.05 -16.76
N GLY A 199 -9.95 6.90 -17.45
CA GLY A 199 -8.81 6.56 -18.31
C GLY A 199 -7.60 5.96 -17.59
N SER A 200 -7.55 6.01 -16.25
CA SER A 200 -6.39 5.53 -15.48
C SER A 200 -6.09 4.03 -15.60
N TRP A 201 -7.02 3.22 -16.10
CA TRP A 201 -6.85 1.78 -16.33
C TRP A 201 -6.59 1.43 -17.79
N THR A 202 -6.48 2.43 -18.67
CA THR A 202 -6.25 2.23 -20.09
C THR A 202 -4.76 2.36 -20.39
N PRO A 203 -4.10 1.32 -20.92
CA PRO A 203 -2.69 1.39 -21.32
C PRO A 203 -2.42 2.51 -22.32
N GLY A 204 -1.28 3.17 -22.19
CA GLY A 204 -0.79 4.19 -23.14
C GLY A 204 -1.49 5.54 -23.06
N ILE A 205 -2.49 5.72 -22.18
CA ILE A 205 -3.07 7.04 -21.91
C ILE A 205 -2.24 7.76 -20.85
N VAL A 206 -1.73 8.93 -21.21
CA VAL A 206 -1.16 9.89 -20.25
C VAL A 206 -2.30 10.69 -19.63
N ILE A 207 -2.31 10.77 -18.30
CA ILE A 207 -3.24 11.61 -17.55
C ILE A 207 -2.46 12.83 -17.07
N ASP A 208 -2.81 14.00 -17.59
CA ASP A 208 -2.12 15.25 -17.30
C ASP A 208 -2.01 15.52 -15.79
N GLY A 209 -0.80 15.85 -15.34
CA GLY A 209 -0.49 16.12 -13.94
C GLY A 209 -0.27 14.86 -13.08
N HIS A 210 -0.50 13.67 -13.65
CA HIS A 210 -0.37 12.38 -13.00
C HIS A 210 0.69 11.47 -13.64
N GLU A 211 1.72 12.08 -14.21
CA GLU A 211 2.87 11.38 -14.79
C GLU A 211 3.80 10.81 -13.71
N ASP A 212 4.52 9.74 -14.03
CA ASP A 212 5.50 9.13 -13.13
C ASP A 212 6.70 10.08 -12.88
N ARG A 213 6.83 10.56 -11.64
CA ARG A 213 7.93 11.44 -11.20
C ARG A 213 9.15 10.67 -10.69
N GLY A 214 9.09 9.34 -10.71
CA GLY A 214 10.10 8.44 -10.16
C GLY A 214 10.00 8.30 -8.63
N PRO A 215 10.56 7.23 -8.05
CA PRO A 215 10.44 6.98 -6.62
C PRO A 215 11.37 7.91 -5.85
N VAL A 216 10.97 8.24 -4.63
CA VAL A 216 11.79 8.97 -3.68
C VAL A 216 12.80 8.03 -3.06
N ILE A 217 14.07 8.45 -3.03
CA ILE A 217 15.12 7.81 -2.24
C ILE A 217 15.33 8.62 -0.96
N PRO A 218 15.25 8.01 0.23
CA PRO A 218 15.47 8.71 1.48
C PRO A 218 16.95 9.11 1.66
N LYS A 219 17.19 10.19 2.41
CA LYS A 219 18.55 10.71 2.67
C LYS A 219 19.41 9.73 3.46
N ARG A 220 18.79 9.03 4.41
CA ARG A 220 19.36 7.91 5.13
C ARG A 220 18.30 6.84 5.32
N TYR A 221 18.76 5.63 5.62
CA TYR A 221 17.90 4.50 5.90
C TYR A 221 18.12 4.02 7.34
N VAL A 222 17.05 3.84 8.10
CA VAL A 222 17.09 3.04 9.33
C VAL A 222 17.33 1.57 9.00
N LEU A 223 16.71 1.05 7.92
CA LEU A 223 17.04 -0.25 7.34
C LEU A 223 17.87 -0.01 6.07
N PRO A 224 19.21 -0.08 6.11
CA PRO A 224 20.03 0.08 4.93
C PRO A 224 19.62 -0.89 3.81
N PRO A 225 19.87 -0.56 2.53
CA PRO A 225 19.62 -1.48 1.43
C PRO A 225 20.31 -2.83 1.64
N GLN A 226 19.52 -3.89 1.72
CA GLN A 226 19.99 -5.28 1.87
C GLN A 226 20.28 -5.95 0.52
N LYS A 227 19.90 -5.29 -0.58
CA LYS A 227 20.22 -5.63 -1.97
C LYS A 227 20.39 -4.33 -2.77
N PRO A 228 20.95 -4.34 -3.99
CA PRO A 228 20.98 -3.15 -4.83
C PRO A 228 19.57 -2.60 -5.09
N ILE A 229 19.44 -1.27 -5.07
CA ILE A 229 18.22 -0.58 -5.47
C ILE A 229 18.16 -0.60 -7.00
N ILE A 230 17.10 -1.18 -7.56
CA ILE A 230 16.85 -1.22 -9.00
C ILE A 230 15.77 -0.20 -9.29
N MET A 231 16.09 0.90 -9.99
CA MET A 231 15.10 1.92 -10.34
C MET A 231 14.06 1.37 -11.32
N PRO A 232 12.78 1.78 -11.23
CA PRO A 232 11.78 1.38 -12.20
C PRO A 232 12.14 1.93 -13.59
N ASN A 233 11.88 1.14 -14.62
CA ASN A 233 12.00 1.63 -15.99
C ASN A 233 10.95 2.73 -16.18
N ARG A 234 11.38 3.95 -16.50
CA ARG A 234 10.43 5.00 -16.88
C ARG A 234 9.76 4.57 -18.17
N HIS A 235 8.45 4.38 -18.13
CA HIS A 235 7.66 4.19 -19.33
C HIS A 235 7.75 5.50 -20.14
N GLN A 236 8.50 5.47 -21.24
CA GLN A 236 8.50 6.50 -22.28
C GLN A 236 7.30 6.30 -23.18
#